data_AF-A0A7J8DXQ1-F1
#
_entry.id   AF-A0A7J8DXQ1-F1
#
_cell.length_a   1.000
_cell.length_b   1.000
_cell.length_c   1.000
_cell.angle_alpha   90.00
_cell.angle_beta   90.00
_cell.angle_gamma   90.00
#
_symmetry.space_group_name_H-M   'P 1'
#
loop_
_entity.id
_entity.type
_entity.pdbx_description
1 polymer ?
#
loop_
_entity_poly.entity_id
_entity_poly.type
_entity_poly.pdbx_seq_one_letter_code
_entity_poly.pdbx_strand_id
1 'polypeptide(L)'
;MLVGNINVWVCRLETVLMWQQQLQGLEMTQQVNHGLTLSDLPLHMLNNILYRFSDGWDIITLGQVTPTLHTLSEDRQLWKRLCQYHFAEKQFCRHLVLSESGHVDWKLMYFVLRKHYPAREQYGDTLHFCRHCSILFWKDCRLALLLKDSGHPCTAADSDRCLTPVSPQHFIDLFKF
;
A
#
# COMPACT_ATOMS: atom_id res chain seq x y z
N MET A 1 34.55 -20.29 -1.75
CA MET A 1 33.59 -21.01 -2.61
C MET A 1 32.85 -19.93 -3.41
N LEU A 2 33.20 -19.74 -4.69
CA LEU A 2 32.51 -18.78 -5.56
C LEU A 2 31.14 -19.38 -5.90
N VAL A 3 30.10 -18.96 -5.18
CA VAL A 3 28.74 -19.42 -5.43
C VAL A 3 28.19 -18.64 -6.63
N GLY A 4 28.16 -19.31 -7.79
CA GLY A 4 27.56 -18.77 -9.02
C GLY A 4 28.33 -19.16 -10.28
N ASN A 5 27.60 -19.50 -11.34
CA ASN A 5 28.19 -19.77 -12.65
C ASN A 5 28.77 -18.46 -13.23
N ILE A 6 30.08 -18.42 -13.45
CA ILE A 6 30.80 -17.22 -13.91
C ILE A 6 30.26 -16.69 -15.24
N ASN A 7 29.79 -17.57 -16.13
CA ASN A 7 29.21 -17.18 -17.41
C ASN A 7 27.89 -16.41 -17.21
N VAL A 8 27.10 -16.78 -16.20
CA VAL A 8 25.86 -16.05 -15.86
C VAL A 8 26.18 -14.66 -15.31
N TRP A 9 27.25 -14.55 -14.54
CA TRP A 9 27.74 -13.25 -14.03
C TRP A 9 28.19 -12.33 -15.16
N VAL A 10 28.96 -12.87 -16.12
CA VAL A 10 29.41 -12.14 -17.30
C VAL A 10 28.23 -11.68 -18.16
N CYS A 11 27.27 -12.56 -18.49
CA CYS A 11 26.10 -12.17 -19.28
C CYS A 11 25.24 -11.09 -18.60
N ARG A 12 25.12 -11.12 -17.26
CA ARG A 12 24.42 -10.06 -16.52
C ARG A 12 25.17 -8.73 -16.58
N LEU A 13 26.49 -8.76 -16.49
CA LEU A 13 27.33 -7.57 -16.60
C LEU A 13 27.19 -6.91 -17.98
N GLU A 14 27.19 -7.72 -19.04
CA GLU A 14 26.95 -7.27 -20.42
C GLU A 14 25.58 -6.64 -20.58
N THR A 15 24.55 -7.24 -19.97
CA THR A 15 23.17 -6.69 -20.00
C THR A 15 23.11 -5.32 -19.32
N VAL A 16 23.78 -5.15 -18.17
CA VAL A 16 23.85 -3.85 -17.47
C VAL A 16 24.56 -2.79 -18.30
N LEU A 17 25.68 -3.15 -18.95
CA LEU A 17 26.42 -2.24 -19.82
C LEU A 17 25.58 -1.81 -21.03
N MET A 18 24.83 -2.75 -21.63
CA MET A 18 23.90 -2.45 -22.71
C MET A 18 22.80 -1.48 -22.27
N TRP A 19 22.20 -1.70 -21.10
CA TRP A 19 21.20 -0.78 -20.55
C TRP A 19 21.78 0.60 -20.27
N GLN A 20 23.02 0.68 -19.76
CA GLN A 20 23.70 1.94 -19.53
C GLN A 20 23.90 2.71 -20.84
N GLN A 21 24.26 2.02 -21.92
CA GLN A 21 24.40 2.61 -23.25
C GLN A 21 23.05 3.10 -23.81
N GLN A 22 21.98 2.33 -23.62
CA GLN A 22 20.62 2.73 -24.01
C GLN A 22 20.14 3.96 -23.22
N LEU A 23 20.44 4.01 -21.91
CA LEU A 23 20.11 5.15 -21.06
C LEU A 23 20.85 6.42 -21.47
N GLN A 24 22.11 6.32 -21.90
CA GLN A 24 22.88 7.46 -22.41
C GLN A 24 22.30 8.04 -23.71
N GLY A 25 21.65 7.21 -24.54
CA GLY A 25 20.98 7.64 -25.77
C GLY A 25 19.53 8.10 -25.59
N LEU A 26 18.97 7.98 -24.39
CA LEU A 26 17.62 8.45 -24.10
C LEU A 26 17.64 9.96 -23.85
N GLU A 27 17.38 10.73 -24.90
CA GLU A 27 16.97 12.12 -24.73
C GLU A 27 15.52 12.15 -24.26
N MET A 28 15.33 12.41 -22.96
CA MET A 28 14.01 12.82 -22.45
C MET A 28 13.72 14.19 -23.05
N THR A 29 13.03 14.23 -24.19
CA THR A 29 12.46 15.47 -24.70
C THR A 29 11.58 16.03 -23.59
N GLN A 30 11.99 17.18 -23.05
CA GLN A 30 11.15 17.92 -22.12
C GLN A 30 9.90 18.29 -22.90
N GLN A 31 8.82 17.52 -22.73
CA GLN A 31 7.54 17.90 -23.28
C GLN A 31 7.22 19.26 -22.66
N VAL A 32 7.33 20.31 -23.47
CA VAL A 32 6.79 21.62 -23.15
C VAL A 32 5.29 21.42 -23.16
N ASN A 33 4.77 20.99 -22.01
CA ASN A 33 3.40 20.58 -21.86
C ASN A 33 2.55 21.85 -21.85
N HIS A 34 2.12 22.29 -23.04
CA HIS A 34 1.10 23.32 -23.21
C HIS A 34 -0.32 22.79 -22.90
N GLY A 35 -0.43 21.56 -22.40
CA GLY A 35 -1.68 20.96 -21.97
C GLY A 35 -2.17 21.55 -20.64
N LEU A 36 -3.48 21.42 -20.41
CA LEU A 36 -4.12 21.76 -19.15
C LEU A 36 -3.43 21.03 -17.99
N THR A 37 -2.98 21.80 -17.01
CA THR A 37 -2.40 21.31 -15.77
C THR A 37 -3.46 21.20 -14.68
N LEU A 38 -3.11 20.53 -13.58
CA LEU A 38 -3.99 20.44 -12.41
C LEU A 38 -4.38 21.84 -11.90
N SER A 39 -3.44 22.79 -11.92
CA SER A 39 -3.65 24.18 -11.47
C SER A 39 -4.63 24.97 -12.34
N ASP A 40 -4.88 24.53 -13.57
CA ASP A 40 -5.81 25.17 -14.50
C ASP A 40 -7.27 24.72 -14.25
N LEU A 41 -7.48 23.71 -13.40
CA LEU A 41 -8.83 23.26 -13.06
C LEU A 41 -9.55 24.28 -12.15
N PRO A 42 -10.87 24.47 -12.35
CA PRO A 42 -11.68 25.27 -11.43
C PRO A 42 -11.59 24.80 -9.98
N LEU A 43 -11.71 25.73 -9.03
CA LEU A 43 -11.58 25.45 -7.59
C LEU A 43 -12.50 24.30 -7.11
N HIS A 44 -13.74 24.25 -7.60
CA HIS A 44 -14.68 23.20 -7.23
C HIS A 44 -14.24 21.81 -7.72
N MET A 45 -13.52 21.73 -8.84
CA MET A 45 -12.97 20.47 -9.37
C MET A 45 -11.79 20.02 -8.52
N LEU A 46 -10.90 20.94 -8.15
CA LEU A 46 -9.81 20.66 -7.21
C LEU A 46 -10.33 20.15 -5.86
N ASN A 47 -11.37 20.79 -5.34
CA ASN A 47 -12.02 20.37 -4.12
C ASN A 47 -12.62 18.96 -4.28
N ASN A 48 -13.36 18.71 -5.37
CA ASN A 48 -13.91 17.38 -5.66
C ASN A 48 -12.82 16.30 -5.72
N ILE A 49 -11.65 16.59 -6.30
CA ILE A 49 -10.51 15.67 -6.32
C ILE A 49 -10.06 15.35 -4.89
N LEU A 50 -9.87 16.37 -4.04
CA LEU A 50 -9.49 16.18 -2.64
C LEU A 50 -10.48 15.29 -1.88
N TYR A 51 -11.78 15.49 -2.11
CA TYR A 51 -12.87 14.70 -1.53
C TYR A 51 -12.94 13.23 -2.01
N ARG A 52 -12.11 12.82 -2.98
CA ARG A 52 -11.99 11.43 -3.44
C ARG A 52 -10.82 10.67 -2.81
N PHE A 53 -9.90 11.34 -2.12
CA PHE A 53 -8.83 10.63 -1.42
C PHE A 53 -9.37 9.81 -0.25
N SER A 54 -8.86 8.60 -0.15
CA SER A 54 -9.09 7.70 0.98
C SER A 54 -7.96 7.74 2.00
N ASP A 55 -6.82 8.38 1.73
CA ASP A 55 -5.77 8.56 2.73
C ASP A 55 -5.53 10.05 3.04
N GLY A 56 -5.44 10.37 4.32
CA GLY A 56 -5.09 11.69 4.81
C GLY A 56 -3.66 12.11 4.47
N TRP A 57 -2.74 11.16 4.28
CA TRP A 57 -1.38 11.48 3.82
C TRP A 57 -1.38 12.04 2.40
N ASP A 58 -2.14 11.43 1.48
CA ASP A 58 -2.25 11.90 0.10
C ASP A 58 -2.82 13.33 0.03
N ILE A 59 -3.80 13.64 0.89
CA ILE A 59 -4.36 14.99 1.03
C ILE A 59 -3.29 15.99 1.46
N ILE A 60 -2.47 15.65 2.47
CA ILE A 60 -1.38 16.52 2.95
C ILE A 60 -0.34 16.72 1.85
N THR A 61 0.09 15.65 1.20
CA THR A 61 1.10 15.72 0.12
C THR A 61 0.59 16.57 -1.04
N LEU A 62 -0.68 16.43 -1.43
CA LEU A 62 -1.26 17.26 -2.48
C LEU A 62 -1.36 18.75 -2.07
N GLY A 63 -1.68 19.01 -0.79
CA GLY A 63 -1.73 20.36 -0.22
C GLY A 63 -0.40 21.10 -0.29
N GLN A 64 0.73 20.39 -0.33
CA GLN A 64 2.07 20.99 -0.43
C GLN A 64 2.44 21.49 -1.84
N VAL A 65 1.63 21.16 -2.86
CA VAL A 65 1.96 21.46 -4.27
C VAL A 65 1.67 22.92 -4.64
N THR A 66 0.52 23.47 -4.23
CA THR A 66 0.15 24.86 -4.51
C THR A 66 -0.61 25.50 -3.35
N PRO A 67 -0.58 26.83 -3.16
CA PRO A 67 -1.34 27.51 -2.10
C PRO A 67 -2.85 27.27 -2.17
N THR A 68 -3.40 27.12 -3.38
CA THR A 68 -4.81 26.79 -3.60
C THR A 68 -5.14 25.41 -3.04
N LEU A 69 -4.30 24.41 -3.34
CA LEU A 69 -4.46 23.06 -2.82
C LEU A 69 -4.24 23.01 -1.31
N HIS A 70 -3.27 23.77 -0.78
CA HIS A 70 -3.06 23.89 0.67
C HIS A 70 -4.35 24.34 1.37
N THR A 71 -4.94 25.44 0.89
CA THR A 71 -6.19 25.99 1.47
C THR A 71 -7.33 24.97 1.44
N LEU A 72 -7.48 24.23 0.33
CA LEU A 72 -8.51 23.19 0.23
C LEU A 72 -8.20 21.96 1.11
N SER A 73 -6.92 21.61 1.28
CA SER A 73 -6.50 20.47 2.10
C SER A 73 -6.71 20.69 3.60
N GLU A 74 -6.81 21.94 4.05
CA GLU A 74 -7.15 22.30 5.43
C GLU A 74 -8.68 22.38 5.68
N ASP A 75 -9.52 22.07 4.69
CA ASP A 75 -10.98 22.16 4.83
C ASP A 75 -11.52 21.21 5.91
N ARG A 76 -12.29 21.78 6.85
CA ARG A 76 -12.83 21.05 7.99
C ARG A 76 -13.78 19.91 7.57
N GLN A 77 -14.60 20.14 6.54
CA GLN A 77 -15.60 19.17 6.10
C GLN A 77 -14.95 18.00 5.35
N LEU A 78 -13.85 18.24 4.64
CA LEU A 78 -13.02 17.22 4.01
C LEU A 78 -12.54 16.21 5.06
N TRP A 79 -11.90 16.67 6.12
CA TRP A 79 -11.40 15.80 7.20
C TRP A 79 -12.51 15.13 7.99
N LYS A 80 -13.64 15.81 8.21
CA LYS A 80 -14.82 15.21 8.85
C LYS A 80 -15.35 14.03 8.04
N ARG A 81 -15.52 14.22 6.72
CA ARG A 81 -15.97 13.16 5.81
C ARG A 81 -14.97 12.01 5.76
N LEU A 82 -13.67 12.32 5.72
CA LEU A 82 -12.63 11.30 5.76
C LEU A 82 -12.70 10.48 7.05
N CYS A 83 -12.89 11.11 8.20
CA CYS A 83 -13.10 10.42 9.47
C CYS A 83 -14.34 9.52 9.42
N GLN A 84 -15.47 10.01 8.91
CA GLN A 84 -16.71 9.24 8.78
C GLN A 84 -16.59 8.07 7.78
N TYR A 85 -15.69 8.18 6.81
CA TYR A 85 -15.41 7.10 5.85
C TYR A 85 -14.63 5.95 6.50
N HIS A 86 -13.70 6.23 7.41
CA HIS A 86 -12.84 5.22 8.03
C HIS A 86 -13.34 4.69 9.38
N PHE A 87 -14.06 5.51 10.14
CA PHE A 87 -14.37 5.23 11.55
C PHE A 87 -15.87 5.31 11.81
N ALA A 88 -16.37 4.38 12.62
CA ALA A 88 -17.76 4.36 13.07
C ALA A 88 -17.99 5.43 14.15
N GLU A 89 -19.23 5.93 14.25
CA GLU A 89 -19.57 7.04 15.16
C GLU A 89 -19.18 6.80 16.63
N LYS A 90 -19.27 5.55 17.09
CA LYS A 90 -18.90 5.15 18.45
C LYS A 90 -17.41 5.34 18.77
N GLN A 91 -16.54 5.37 17.76
CA GLN A 91 -15.10 5.59 17.92
C GLN A 91 -14.77 7.07 18.19
N PHE A 92 -15.61 8.00 17.74
CA PHE A 92 -15.42 9.44 17.95
C PHE A 92 -15.56 9.83 19.42
N CYS A 93 -16.53 9.24 20.13
CA CYS A 93 -16.82 9.58 21.53
C CYS A 93 -15.68 9.24 22.50
N ARG A 94 -14.79 8.30 22.13
CA ARG A 94 -13.70 7.84 23.00
C ARG A 94 -12.44 8.70 22.91
N HIS A 95 -12.24 9.43 21.82
CA HIS A 95 -11.01 10.16 21.53
C HIS A 95 -11.28 11.58 21.00
N LEU A 96 -12.28 12.26 21.54
CA LEU A 96 -12.65 13.61 21.11
C LEU A 96 -11.48 14.58 21.24
N VAL A 97 -11.03 15.12 20.10
CA VAL A 97 -10.01 16.17 20.03
C VAL A 97 -10.67 17.49 19.69
N LEU A 98 -10.53 18.46 20.60
CA LEU A 98 -11.05 19.81 20.43
C LEU A 98 -9.90 20.76 20.10
N SER A 99 -10.16 21.69 19.19
CA SER A 99 -9.33 22.85 18.92
C SER A 99 -9.42 23.84 20.08
N GLU A 100 -8.51 24.82 20.09
CA GLU A 100 -8.51 25.94 21.05
C GLU A 100 -9.82 26.75 21.02
N SER A 101 -10.51 26.76 19.88
CA SER A 101 -11.83 27.39 19.70
C SER A 101 -13.01 26.53 20.16
N GLY A 102 -12.77 25.35 20.74
CA GLY A 102 -13.82 24.44 21.22
C GLY A 102 -14.53 23.64 20.13
N HIS A 103 -14.05 23.69 18.89
CA HIS A 103 -14.57 22.89 17.78
C HIS A 103 -13.76 21.61 17.61
N VAL A 104 -14.35 20.55 17.08
CA VAL A 104 -13.59 19.32 16.76
C VAL A 104 -12.57 19.61 15.65
N ASP A 105 -11.29 19.37 15.94
CA ASP A 105 -10.22 19.36 14.94
C ASP A 105 -10.23 18.00 14.23
N TRP A 106 -10.92 17.94 13.10
CA TRP A 106 -11.09 16.70 12.36
C TRP A 106 -9.80 16.18 11.72
N LYS A 107 -8.84 17.06 11.42
CA LYS A 107 -7.56 16.66 10.85
C LYS A 107 -6.72 15.94 11.91
N LEU A 108 -6.60 16.54 13.09
CA LEU A 108 -5.93 15.90 14.21
C LEU A 108 -6.68 14.64 14.68
N MET A 109 -8.01 14.69 14.72
CA MET A 109 -8.87 13.55 15.04
C MET A 109 -8.59 12.35 14.13
N TYR A 110 -8.45 12.57 12.82
CA TYR A 110 -8.14 11.51 11.86
C TYR A 110 -6.85 10.75 12.23
N PHE A 111 -5.76 11.47 12.49
CA PHE A 111 -4.48 10.84 12.83
C PHE A 111 -4.49 10.17 14.20
N VAL A 112 -5.20 10.76 15.18
CA VAL A 112 -5.40 10.13 16.49
C VAL A 112 -6.17 8.83 16.33
N LEU A 113 -7.27 8.81 15.57
CA LEU A 113 -8.05 7.59 15.35
C LEU A 113 -7.28 6.55 14.54
N ARG A 114 -6.53 6.94 13.51
CA ARG A 114 -5.66 6.05 12.71
C ARG A 114 -4.61 5.36 13.59
N LYS A 115 -4.09 6.06 14.61
CA LYS A 115 -3.14 5.50 15.60
C LYS A 115 -3.80 4.48 16.54
N HIS A 116 -5.03 4.75 16.98
CA HIS A 116 -5.76 3.86 17.91
C HIS A 116 -6.43 2.67 17.21
N TYR A 117 -6.83 2.86 15.95
CA TYR A 117 -7.51 1.89 15.12
C TYR A 117 -6.72 1.73 13.81
N PRO A 118 -5.52 1.12 13.86
CA PRO A 118 -4.75 0.87 12.65
C PRO A 118 -5.58 0.03 11.68
N ALA A 119 -5.49 0.35 10.39
CA ALA A 119 -6.08 -0.49 9.36
C ALA A 119 -5.54 -1.91 9.53
N ARG A 120 -6.43 -2.90 9.67
CA ARG A 120 -6.00 -4.30 9.63
C ARG A 120 -5.32 -4.52 8.29
N GLU A 121 -4.09 -5.02 8.31
CA GLU A 121 -3.44 -5.48 7.09
C GLU A 121 -4.32 -6.57 6.47
N GLN A 122 -5.01 -6.24 5.39
CA GLN A 122 -5.78 -7.20 4.61
C GLN A 122 -4.82 -7.80 3.59
N TYR A 123 -4.19 -8.91 3.95
CA TYR A 123 -3.49 -9.74 2.98
C TYR A 123 -4.53 -10.46 2.12
N GLY A 124 -4.35 -10.39 0.79
CA GLY A 124 -5.29 -11.00 -0.15
C GLY A 124 -5.42 -12.51 0.03
N ASP A 125 -4.30 -13.20 0.23
CA ASP A 125 -4.23 -14.62 0.54
C ASP A 125 -3.17 -14.90 1.62
N THR A 126 -3.34 -16.00 2.34
CA THR A 126 -2.39 -16.41 3.39
C THR A 126 -1.38 -17.39 2.80
N LEU A 127 -0.09 -17.05 2.90
CA LEU A 127 0.98 -17.97 2.57
C LEU A 127 1.00 -19.12 3.58
N HIS A 128 1.10 -20.36 3.12
CA HIS A 128 1.17 -21.54 3.96
C HIS A 128 2.50 -22.26 3.73
N PHE A 129 3.06 -22.79 4.81
CA PHE A 129 4.22 -23.66 4.78
C PHE A 129 3.78 -25.09 5.07
N CYS A 130 4.06 -25.98 4.13
CA CYS A 130 3.90 -27.42 4.31
C CYS A 130 5.16 -28.00 4.96
N ARG A 131 5.03 -28.49 6.20
CA ARG A 131 6.16 -29.10 6.94
C ARG A 131 6.58 -30.46 6.38
N HIS A 132 5.70 -31.15 5.66
CA HIS A 132 6.00 -32.45 5.05
C HIS A 132 6.82 -32.29 3.76
N CYS A 133 6.44 -31.35 2.90
CA CYS A 133 7.11 -31.13 1.62
C CYS A 133 8.17 -30.02 1.67
N SER A 134 8.23 -29.24 2.74
CA SER A 134 9.10 -28.06 2.88
C SER A 134 8.89 -27.02 1.78
N ILE A 135 7.62 -26.76 1.44
CA ILE A 135 7.21 -25.86 0.36
C ILE A 135 6.33 -24.74 0.93
N LEU A 136 6.59 -23.51 0.46
CA LEU A 136 5.71 -22.36 0.63
C LEU A 136 4.75 -22.26 -0.56
N PHE A 137 3.47 -22.06 -0.29
CA PHE A 137 2.46 -21.87 -1.33
C PHE A 137 1.34 -20.94 -0.85
N TRP A 138 0.63 -20.33 -1.79
CA TRP A 138 -0.53 -19.50 -1.49
C TRP A 138 -1.77 -20.40 -1.38
N LYS A 139 -2.43 -20.40 -0.22
CA LYS A 139 -3.71 -21.08 -0.07
C LYS A 139 -4.79 -20.16 -0.60
N ASP A 140 -5.15 -20.34 -1.87
CA ASP A 140 -6.21 -19.56 -2.50
C ASP A 140 -7.56 -19.88 -1.85
N CYS A 141 -8.10 -18.94 -1.07
CA CYS A 141 -9.35 -19.14 -0.35
C CYS A 141 -10.56 -19.29 -1.30
N ARG A 142 -10.49 -18.74 -2.51
CA ARG A 142 -11.58 -18.77 -3.49
C ARG A 142 -11.65 -20.12 -4.20
N LEU A 143 -10.50 -20.69 -4.55
CA LEU A 143 -10.42 -22.03 -5.14
C LEU A 143 -10.65 -23.14 -4.09
N ALA A 144 -10.21 -22.95 -2.84
CA ALA A 144 -10.41 -23.95 -1.77
C ALA A 144 -11.89 -24.22 -1.47
N LEU A 145 -12.76 -23.21 -1.59
CA LEU A 145 -14.21 -23.37 -1.40
C LEU A 145 -14.90 -24.09 -2.58
N LEU A 146 -14.37 -23.96 -3.80
CA LEU A 146 -14.97 -24.53 -5.01
C LEU A 146 -14.43 -25.93 -5.33
N LEU A 147 -13.15 -26.19 -5.08
CA LEU A 147 -12.47 -27.39 -5.58
C LEU A 147 -11.97 -28.32 -4.47
N LYS A 148 -12.08 -27.94 -3.19
CA LYS A 148 -11.39 -28.63 -2.06
C LYS A 148 -9.89 -28.82 -2.29
N ASP A 149 -9.30 -28.09 -3.24
CA ASP A 149 -7.87 -28.07 -3.45
C ASP A 149 -7.25 -27.11 -2.45
N SER A 150 -6.36 -27.64 -1.62
CA SER A 150 -5.61 -26.87 -0.63
C SER A 150 -4.54 -25.96 -1.25
N GLY A 151 -4.42 -25.93 -2.58
CA GLY A 151 -3.38 -25.18 -3.31
C GLY A 151 -2.02 -25.89 -3.37
N HIS A 152 -1.89 -27.04 -2.72
CA HIS A 152 -0.67 -27.86 -2.70
C HIS A 152 -1.03 -29.35 -2.58
N PRO A 153 -0.67 -30.21 -3.57
CA PRO A 153 -0.95 -31.64 -3.54
C PRO A 153 0.01 -32.36 -2.59
N CYS A 154 -0.19 -32.19 -1.28
CA CYS A 154 0.57 -32.90 -0.27
C CYS A 154 0.17 -34.39 -0.23
N THR A 155 1.14 -35.30 -0.25
CA THR A 155 0.91 -36.75 -0.15
C THR A 155 0.81 -37.25 1.29
N ALA A 156 0.87 -36.36 2.29
CA ALA A 156 0.71 -36.72 3.68
C ALA A 156 -0.70 -37.27 3.95
N ALA A 157 -0.79 -38.30 4.80
CA ALA A 157 -2.07 -38.94 5.16
C ALA A 157 -3.08 -37.98 5.81
N ASP A 158 -2.61 -36.85 6.37
CA ASP A 158 -3.42 -35.81 7.00
C ASP A 158 -2.88 -34.43 6.58
N SER A 159 -3.18 -34.04 5.34
CA SER A 159 -2.59 -32.90 4.66
C SER A 159 -2.77 -31.58 5.42
N ASP A 160 -3.92 -31.34 6.04
CA ASP A 160 -4.20 -30.11 6.80
C ASP A 160 -3.34 -29.97 8.06
N ARG A 161 -2.93 -31.08 8.71
CA ARG A 161 -2.07 -31.03 9.90
C ARG A 161 -0.63 -30.63 9.59
N CYS A 162 -0.20 -30.79 8.34
CA CYS A 162 1.13 -30.42 7.89
C CYS A 162 1.24 -28.94 7.48
N LEU A 163 0.11 -28.24 7.37
CA LEU A 163 0.05 -26.86 6.90
C LEU A 163 0.08 -25.87 8.07
N THR A 164 0.99 -24.90 7.97
CA THR A 164 1.03 -23.77 8.90
C THR A 164 0.93 -22.44 8.16
N PRO A 165 0.03 -21.53 8.54
CA PRO A 165 -0.01 -20.20 7.97
C PRO A 165 1.26 -19.43 8.35
N VAL A 166 1.80 -18.67 7.40
CA VAL A 166 3.03 -17.91 7.53
C VAL A 166 2.67 -16.43 7.52
N SER A 167 2.99 -15.72 8.60
CA SER A 167 2.88 -14.26 8.63
C SER A 167 4.01 -13.62 7.82
N PRO A 168 3.83 -12.38 7.31
CA PRO A 168 4.89 -11.67 6.59
C PRO A 168 6.22 -11.61 7.38
N GLN A 169 6.16 -11.39 8.69
CA GLN A 169 7.36 -11.37 9.53
C GLN A 169 8.05 -12.74 9.56
N HIS A 170 7.29 -13.83 9.76
CA HIS A 170 7.85 -15.17 9.71
C HIS A 170 8.45 -15.49 8.32
N PHE A 171 7.82 -15.03 7.23
CA PHE A 171 8.38 -15.17 5.89
C PHE A 171 9.73 -14.46 5.76
N ILE A 172 9.86 -13.22 6.24
CA ILE A 172 11.12 -12.48 6.24
C ILE A 172 12.18 -13.21 7.08
N ASP A 173 11.80 -13.75 8.23
CA ASP A 173 12.71 -14.47 9.12
C ASP A 173 13.29 -15.75 8.48
N LEU A 174 12.62 -16.36 7.50
CA LEU A 174 13.15 -17.49 6.72
C LEU A 174 14.39 -17.12 5.88
N PHE A 175 14.64 -15.84 5.61
CA PHE A 175 15.79 -15.39 4.82
C PHE A 175 16.86 -14.69 5.66
N LYS A 176 16.66 -14.57 6.98
CA LYS A 176 17.66 -14.04 7.91
C LYS A 176 18.65 -15.16 8.26
N PHE A 177 19.50 -15.52 7.30
CA PHE A 177 20.63 -16.43 7.47
C PHE A 177 21.91 -15.78 6.94
#